data_AF-A0A2A3MWT1-F1
#
_entry.id   AF-A0A2A3MWT1-F1
#
_cell.length_a   1.000
_cell.length_b   1.000
_cell.length_c   1.000
_cell.angle_alpha   90.00
_cell.angle_beta   90.00
_cell.angle_gamma   90.00
#
_symmetry.space_group_name_H-M   'P 1'
#
loop_
_entity.id
_entity.type
_entity.pdbx_description
1 polymer ?
#
loop_
_entity_poly.entity_id
_entity_poly.type
_entity_poly.pdbx_seq_one_letter_code
_entity_poly.pdbx_strand_id
1 'polypeptide(L)'
;MAAAAAATSVLAGDAFDTPNPPPPIPQEDIMGKPKPVELPADVAAKLTGIAPEKVALIKQGQTGRYVEKDVLFDRIRTLPAAELITYIDAIAALHEQVEYKEGRDAKTIPLDTRSVWFNAWKAKRPLVMDPKRDPGPMDLGRYIGGRRGGFATFAGAPVAMTPEDLRAGKVDVAIVGAPLDMGSGWRNAIDGPRALRMTGGAGGNDMYSMINPSSVLEIVDYGDIAIDQNSTERSVAHVREMVREIAQTGAIPIVIGGDHSLEYPNVAAAADVHGKGNVGVVHFDSHYDVGRNGVHWITHGSPVYRVLHEGHVRPQDYVQVGLRARGPDLETFGWMRNKGMKYHTMVEVEKWGWEKVMERALKEARTNTKKLWISFDVDVLDPAFMPGTGTPVPGGLTMREAQPIMRRLCAENDIAGIDIVEVAPYLDTSYKTALNSNYLLNACLAGIAMRKKGLPPGYFNPVSVEHGQDAYYGPKRKS
;
A
#
# COMPACT_ATOMS: atom_id res chain seq x y z
N MET A 1 47.82 -25.51 25.62
CA MET A 1 47.36 -26.74 24.96
C MET A 1 45.84 -26.75 24.98
N ALA A 2 45.22 -26.84 23.80
CA ALA A 2 43.78 -27.09 23.51
C ALA A 2 42.76 -26.07 24.06
N ALA A 3 41.78 -25.55 23.33
CA ALA A 3 41.34 -25.81 21.96
C ALA A 3 40.59 -24.56 21.44
N ALA A 4 40.92 -24.15 20.22
CA ALA A 4 40.10 -23.33 19.37
C ALA A 4 39.67 -24.22 18.20
N ALA A 5 38.36 -24.39 17.97
CA ALA A 5 37.74 -24.69 16.67
C ALA A 5 36.24 -24.98 16.81
N ALA A 6 35.49 -24.50 15.81
CA ALA A 6 34.18 -24.95 15.35
C ALA A 6 32.92 -24.46 16.09
N ALA A 7 32.48 -23.25 15.71
CA ALA A 7 31.06 -22.87 15.71
C ALA A 7 30.67 -22.43 14.29
N THR A 8 30.61 -23.39 13.37
CA THR A 8 30.05 -23.24 12.01
C THR A 8 29.40 -24.56 11.62
N SER A 9 28.10 -24.70 11.88
CA SER A 9 27.14 -25.40 11.01
C SER A 9 25.80 -25.56 11.72
N VAL A 10 24.86 -24.65 11.45
CA VAL A 10 23.43 -25.00 11.43
C VAL A 10 22.82 -24.31 10.21
N LEU A 11 23.29 -24.71 9.03
CA LEU A 11 22.65 -24.47 7.74
C LEU A 11 22.22 -25.82 7.19
N ALA A 12 21.12 -26.32 7.72
CA ALA A 12 20.28 -27.34 7.10
C ALA A 12 18.92 -27.17 7.77
N GLY A 13 18.09 -26.30 7.20
CA GLY A 13 16.68 -26.27 7.56
C GLY A 13 16.09 -27.57 7.06
N ASP A 14 15.51 -28.37 7.97
CA ASP A 14 14.76 -29.55 7.63
C ASP A 14 13.72 -29.20 6.55
N ALA A 15 13.92 -29.75 5.35
CA ALA A 15 12.91 -29.73 4.32
C ALA A 15 11.74 -30.55 4.84
N PHE A 16 10.59 -29.92 5.06
CA PHE A 16 9.35 -30.66 5.22
C PHE A 16 9.17 -31.52 3.97
N ASP A 17 9.29 -32.83 4.15
CA ASP A 17 8.99 -33.84 3.14
C ASP A 17 7.47 -33.84 2.95
N THR A 18 6.96 -32.83 2.24
CA THR A 18 5.54 -32.74 1.92
C THR A 18 5.23 -33.85 0.92
N PRO A 19 4.25 -34.74 1.18
CA PRO A 19 3.94 -35.89 0.32
C PRO A 19 3.68 -35.54 -1.16
N ASN A 20 3.38 -34.27 -1.43
CA ASN A 20 3.25 -33.72 -2.77
C ASN A 20 4.14 -32.48 -2.89
N PRO A 21 5.06 -32.40 -3.86
CA PRO A 21 5.75 -31.16 -4.17
C PRO A 21 4.72 -30.08 -4.55
N PRO A 22 4.95 -28.81 -4.20
CA PRO A 22 4.04 -27.74 -4.57
C PRO A 22 3.90 -27.70 -6.11
N PRO A 23 2.69 -27.41 -6.64
CA PRO A 23 2.49 -27.32 -8.08
C PRO A 23 3.44 -26.29 -8.68
N PRO A 24 3.96 -26.54 -9.90
CA PRO A 24 4.88 -25.61 -10.53
C PRO A 24 4.18 -24.27 -10.76
N ILE A 25 4.89 -23.20 -10.42
CA ILE A 25 4.41 -21.84 -10.65
C ILE A 25 4.52 -21.53 -12.15
N PRO A 26 3.43 -21.09 -12.80
CA PRO A 26 3.44 -20.72 -14.22
C PRO A 26 4.51 -19.68 -14.53
N GLN A 27 5.21 -19.87 -15.65
CA GLN A 27 6.25 -18.94 -16.12
C GLN A 27 5.67 -17.81 -16.98
N GLU A 28 4.55 -18.05 -17.64
CA GLU A 28 3.86 -17.08 -18.48
C GLU A 28 2.77 -16.36 -17.70
N ASP A 29 2.75 -15.02 -17.79
CA ASP A 29 1.62 -14.20 -17.38
C ASP A 29 0.70 -14.00 -18.58
N ILE A 30 -0.49 -14.58 -18.50
CA ILE A 30 -1.47 -14.51 -19.57
C ILE A 30 -2.44 -13.35 -19.36
N MET A 31 -2.33 -12.57 -18.27
CA MET A 31 -3.15 -11.37 -18.03
C MET A 31 -4.66 -11.66 -18.13
N GLY A 32 -5.09 -12.81 -17.61
CA GLY A 32 -6.50 -13.22 -17.72
C GLY A 32 -6.97 -13.46 -19.17
N LYS A 33 -6.04 -13.61 -20.13
CA LYS A 33 -6.36 -14.19 -21.44
C LYS A 33 -6.88 -15.60 -21.20
N PRO A 34 -7.99 -15.98 -21.83
CA PRO A 34 -8.53 -17.31 -21.65
C PRO A 34 -7.54 -18.36 -22.15
N LYS A 35 -7.38 -19.44 -21.38
CA LYS A 35 -6.55 -20.58 -21.75
C LYS A 35 -7.33 -21.44 -22.75
N PRO A 36 -6.73 -21.83 -23.89
CA PRO A 36 -7.36 -22.79 -24.77
C PRO A 36 -7.75 -24.06 -24.01
N VAL A 37 -8.91 -24.61 -24.36
CA VAL A 37 -9.46 -25.79 -23.73
C VAL A 37 -9.52 -26.92 -24.75
N GLU A 38 -8.92 -28.05 -24.40
CA GLU A 38 -9.11 -29.28 -25.16
C GLU A 38 -10.53 -29.82 -24.95
N LEU A 39 -11.23 -30.07 -26.05
CA LEU A 39 -12.56 -30.67 -26.01
C LEU A 39 -12.41 -32.19 -25.92
N PRO A 40 -12.97 -32.84 -24.88
CA PRO A 40 -13.12 -34.28 -24.86
C PRO A 40 -13.86 -34.78 -26.11
N ALA A 41 -13.53 -35.98 -26.60
CA ALA A 41 -14.09 -36.50 -27.85
C ALA A 41 -15.63 -36.58 -27.83
N ASP A 42 -16.22 -36.93 -26.69
CA ASP A 42 -17.66 -36.98 -26.45
C ASP A 42 -18.32 -35.59 -26.51
N VAL A 43 -17.65 -34.57 -25.96
CA VAL A 43 -18.11 -33.17 -26.02
C VAL A 43 -17.98 -32.63 -27.44
N ALA A 44 -16.86 -32.91 -28.12
CA ALA A 44 -16.64 -32.49 -29.50
C ALA A 44 -17.68 -33.07 -30.45
N ALA A 45 -18.07 -34.34 -30.26
CA ALA A 45 -19.10 -35.00 -31.05
C ALA A 45 -20.47 -34.30 -30.94
N LYS A 46 -20.85 -33.83 -29.75
CA LYS A 46 -22.11 -33.09 -29.51
C LYS A 46 -22.17 -31.72 -30.16
N LEU A 47 -21.01 -31.11 -30.46
CA LEU A 47 -20.91 -29.81 -31.12
C LEU A 47 -20.94 -29.92 -32.65
N THR A 48 -21.08 -31.13 -33.22
CA THR A 48 -21.21 -31.34 -34.66
C THR A 48 -22.47 -30.65 -35.18
N GLY A 49 -22.32 -29.62 -36.01
CA GLY A 49 -23.43 -28.81 -36.54
C GLY A 49 -23.63 -27.46 -35.85
N ILE A 50 -22.89 -27.18 -34.76
CA ILE A 50 -22.75 -25.83 -34.23
C ILE A 50 -21.81 -25.03 -35.13
N ALA A 51 -22.11 -23.74 -35.31
CA ALA A 51 -21.32 -22.87 -36.17
C ALA A 51 -19.83 -22.83 -35.71
N PRO A 52 -18.86 -22.95 -36.64
CA PRO A 52 -17.44 -23.10 -36.29
C PRO A 52 -16.87 -22.01 -35.39
N GLU A 53 -17.33 -20.77 -35.57
CA GLU A 53 -16.94 -19.61 -34.77
C GLU A 53 -17.35 -19.74 -33.31
N LYS A 54 -18.55 -20.28 -33.02
CA LYS A 54 -19.03 -20.52 -31.65
C LYS A 54 -18.26 -21.64 -30.98
N VAL A 55 -17.92 -22.69 -31.74
CA VAL A 55 -17.04 -23.77 -31.25
C VAL A 55 -15.63 -23.24 -30.98
N ALA A 56 -15.14 -22.29 -31.79
CA ALA A 56 -13.85 -21.64 -31.57
C ALA A 56 -13.82 -20.84 -30.26
N LEU A 57 -14.89 -20.11 -29.92
CA LEU A 57 -14.99 -19.40 -28.62
C LEU A 57 -14.77 -20.35 -27.43
N ILE A 58 -15.39 -21.54 -27.48
CA ILE A 58 -15.25 -22.57 -26.44
C ILE A 58 -13.81 -23.12 -26.41
N LYS A 59 -13.25 -23.48 -27.58
CA LYS A 59 -11.89 -24.02 -27.70
C LYS A 59 -10.83 -23.03 -27.26
N GLN A 60 -11.04 -21.74 -27.46
CA GLN A 60 -10.14 -20.69 -26.99
C GLN A 60 -10.32 -20.38 -25.49
N GLY A 61 -11.28 -21.01 -24.82
CA GLY A 61 -11.61 -20.79 -23.41
C GLY A 61 -12.32 -19.46 -23.13
N GLN A 62 -12.73 -18.72 -24.16
CA GLN A 62 -13.33 -17.39 -24.02
C GLN A 62 -14.66 -17.42 -23.26
N THR A 63 -15.34 -18.56 -23.27
CA THR A 63 -16.60 -18.80 -22.54
C THR A 63 -16.40 -19.03 -21.04
N GLY A 64 -15.16 -19.33 -20.60
CA GLY A 64 -14.83 -19.61 -19.20
C GLY A 64 -15.08 -18.44 -18.24
N ARG A 65 -15.27 -17.23 -18.78
CA ARG A 65 -15.66 -16.04 -18.00
C ARG A 65 -17.10 -16.07 -17.50
N TYR A 66 -17.97 -16.88 -18.12
CA TYR A 66 -19.41 -16.89 -17.86
C TYR A 66 -19.89 -18.24 -17.32
N VAL A 67 -19.22 -19.32 -17.74
CA VAL A 67 -19.56 -20.68 -17.34
C VAL A 67 -18.27 -21.44 -17.08
N GLU A 68 -18.14 -21.99 -15.88
CA GLU A 68 -17.03 -22.88 -15.52
C GLU A 68 -16.89 -24.02 -16.52
N LYS A 69 -15.65 -24.37 -16.86
CA LYS A 69 -15.34 -25.32 -17.95
C LYS A 69 -16.11 -26.64 -17.80
N ASP A 70 -16.07 -27.21 -16.60
CA ASP A 70 -16.68 -28.53 -16.36
C ASP A 70 -18.21 -28.46 -16.40
N VAL A 71 -18.79 -27.36 -15.90
CA VAL A 71 -20.23 -27.09 -16.01
C VAL A 71 -20.65 -26.95 -17.48
N LEU A 72 -19.86 -26.22 -18.28
CA LEU A 72 -20.10 -26.07 -19.71
C LEU A 72 -20.08 -27.42 -20.41
N PHE A 73 -19.07 -28.25 -20.12
CA PHE A 73 -18.94 -29.58 -20.73
C PHE A 73 -20.10 -30.50 -20.34
N ASP A 74 -20.52 -30.49 -19.08
CA ASP A 74 -21.66 -31.28 -18.64
C ASP A 74 -22.98 -30.82 -19.27
N ARG A 75 -23.17 -29.52 -19.47
CA ARG A 75 -24.32 -29.00 -20.23
C ARG A 75 -24.28 -29.45 -21.68
N ILE A 76 -23.12 -29.41 -22.34
CA ILE A 76 -22.96 -29.88 -23.72
C ILE A 76 -23.30 -31.38 -23.85
N ARG A 77 -22.94 -32.20 -22.86
CA ARG A 77 -23.25 -33.64 -22.85
C ARG A 77 -24.75 -33.92 -22.71
N THR A 78 -25.40 -33.19 -21.81
CA THR A 78 -26.73 -33.53 -21.28
C THR A 78 -27.88 -32.87 -22.02
N LEU A 79 -27.68 -31.67 -22.58
CA LEU A 79 -28.76 -30.95 -23.26
C LEU A 79 -29.18 -31.64 -24.58
N PRO A 80 -30.48 -31.68 -24.89
CA PRO A 80 -30.98 -32.03 -26.21
C PRO A 80 -30.42 -31.09 -27.29
N ALA A 81 -30.33 -31.55 -28.54
CA ALA A 81 -29.64 -30.82 -29.62
C ALA A 81 -30.19 -29.38 -29.85
N ALA A 82 -31.51 -29.19 -29.83
CA ALA A 82 -32.13 -27.87 -30.02
C ALA A 82 -31.84 -26.91 -28.85
N GLU A 83 -31.87 -27.42 -27.62
CA GLU A 83 -31.55 -26.65 -26.41
C GLU A 83 -30.05 -26.33 -26.34
N LEU A 84 -29.19 -27.25 -26.78
CA LEU A 84 -27.76 -27.04 -26.85
C LEU A 84 -27.40 -25.89 -27.79
N ILE A 85 -28.01 -25.81 -28.98
CA ILE A 85 -27.82 -24.69 -29.90
C ILE A 85 -28.18 -23.38 -29.21
N THR A 86 -29.36 -23.33 -28.58
CA THR A 86 -29.84 -22.13 -27.87
C THR A 86 -28.90 -21.73 -26.74
N TYR A 87 -28.39 -22.70 -25.99
CA TYR A 87 -27.45 -22.47 -24.89
C TYR A 87 -26.11 -21.91 -25.37
N ILE A 88 -25.52 -22.49 -26.43
CA ILE A 88 -24.27 -21.99 -27.01
C ILE A 88 -24.48 -20.60 -27.63
N ASP A 89 -25.62 -20.36 -28.27
CA ASP A 89 -25.98 -19.06 -28.84
C ASP A 89 -26.10 -17.98 -27.75
N ALA A 90 -26.73 -18.33 -26.62
CA ALA A 90 -26.81 -17.44 -25.47
C ALA A 90 -25.42 -17.10 -24.90
N ILE A 91 -24.51 -18.08 -24.78
CA ILE A 91 -23.13 -17.83 -24.33
C ILE A 91 -22.36 -16.95 -25.32
N ALA A 92 -22.48 -17.21 -26.62
CA ALA A 92 -21.83 -16.41 -27.65
C ALA A 92 -22.34 -14.96 -27.65
N ALA A 93 -23.66 -14.77 -27.52
CA ALA A 93 -24.26 -13.44 -27.38
C ALA A 93 -23.78 -12.73 -26.11
N LEU A 94 -23.65 -13.45 -24.98
CA LEU A 94 -23.10 -12.90 -23.74
C LEU A 94 -21.64 -12.45 -23.93
N HIS A 95 -20.85 -13.21 -24.67
CA HIS A 95 -19.47 -12.86 -24.99
C HIS A 95 -19.39 -11.55 -25.78
N GLU A 96 -20.21 -11.40 -26.82
CA GLU A 96 -20.28 -10.20 -27.64
C GLU A 96 -20.77 -8.95 -26.86
N GLN A 97 -21.67 -9.15 -25.88
CA GLN A 97 -22.17 -8.07 -25.03
C GLN A 97 -21.08 -7.48 -24.12
N VAL A 98 -20.18 -8.31 -23.59
CA VAL A 98 -19.14 -7.82 -22.66
C VAL A 98 -17.85 -7.40 -23.35
N GLU A 99 -17.61 -7.86 -24.58
CA GLU A 99 -16.42 -7.50 -25.33
C GLU A 99 -16.46 -6.01 -25.71
N TYR A 100 -15.35 -5.29 -25.52
CA TYR A 100 -15.24 -3.92 -26.00
C TYR A 100 -15.42 -3.84 -27.53
N LYS A 101 -16.31 -2.95 -28.01
CA LYS A 101 -16.56 -2.70 -29.44
C LYS A 101 -16.36 -1.23 -29.77
N GLU A 102 -15.43 -0.95 -30.68
CA GLU A 102 -15.22 0.40 -31.22
C GLU A 102 -16.50 0.91 -31.92
N GLY A 103 -16.90 2.14 -31.62
CA GLY A 103 -18.14 2.76 -32.12
C GLY A 103 -19.39 2.46 -31.27
N ARG A 104 -19.40 1.40 -30.47
CA ARG A 104 -20.46 1.13 -29.46
C ARG A 104 -20.05 1.65 -28.08
N ASP A 105 -18.82 1.33 -27.68
CA ASP A 105 -18.32 1.59 -26.33
C ASP A 105 -17.29 2.73 -26.34
N ALA A 106 -17.46 3.69 -25.44
CA ALA A 106 -16.54 4.82 -25.30
C ALA A 106 -15.21 4.36 -24.67
N LYS A 107 -14.08 4.64 -25.33
CA LYS A 107 -12.73 4.37 -24.79
C LYS A 107 -12.37 5.33 -23.65
N THR A 108 -12.94 6.52 -23.66
CA THR A 108 -12.67 7.60 -22.71
C THR A 108 -13.97 8.33 -22.39
N ILE A 109 -14.05 8.89 -21.18
CA ILE A 109 -15.12 9.79 -20.79
C ILE A 109 -14.65 11.21 -21.12
N PRO A 110 -15.24 11.90 -22.12
CA PRO A 110 -14.82 13.25 -22.46
C PRO A 110 -15.25 14.23 -21.36
N LEU A 111 -14.33 15.08 -20.93
CA LEU A 111 -14.62 16.18 -20.02
C LEU A 111 -14.96 17.45 -20.81
N ASP A 112 -15.84 18.30 -20.28
CA ASP A 112 -16.13 19.60 -20.91
C ASP A 112 -14.98 20.59 -20.70
N THR A 113 -14.02 20.57 -21.63
CA THR A 113 -12.81 21.41 -21.60
C THR A 113 -13.08 22.90 -21.82
N ARG A 114 -14.32 23.28 -22.15
CA ARG A 114 -14.75 24.69 -22.29
C ARG A 114 -15.16 25.31 -20.96
N SER A 115 -15.38 24.50 -19.92
CA SER A 115 -15.80 24.99 -18.61
C SER A 115 -14.72 25.89 -18.01
N VAL A 116 -15.09 27.13 -17.68
CA VAL A 116 -14.19 28.07 -16.98
C VAL A 116 -13.84 27.60 -15.56
N TRP A 117 -14.58 26.63 -15.01
CA TRP A 117 -14.34 26.03 -13.70
C TRP A 117 -13.53 24.73 -13.77
N PHE A 118 -13.08 24.31 -14.97
CA PHE A 118 -12.44 23.00 -15.18
C PHE A 118 -11.38 22.70 -14.11
N ASN A 119 -10.44 23.63 -13.85
CA ASN A 119 -9.37 23.44 -12.87
C ASN A 119 -9.59 24.16 -11.53
N ALA A 120 -10.78 24.71 -11.27
CA ALA A 120 -11.00 25.56 -10.11
C ALA A 120 -10.83 24.81 -8.76
N TRP A 121 -11.18 23.53 -8.72
CA TRP A 121 -11.06 22.69 -7.51
C TRP A 121 -9.63 22.51 -7.01
N LYS A 122 -8.63 22.60 -7.90
CA LYS A 122 -7.19 22.49 -7.56
C LYS A 122 -6.42 23.81 -7.67
N ALA A 123 -7.12 24.90 -7.98
CA ALA A 123 -6.48 26.20 -8.10
C ALA A 123 -6.04 26.67 -6.71
N LYS A 124 -4.73 26.91 -6.54
CA LYS A 124 -4.19 27.47 -5.30
C LYS A 124 -4.58 28.94 -5.19
N ARG A 125 -5.00 29.36 -3.99
CA ARG A 125 -5.27 30.77 -3.69
C ARG A 125 -3.95 31.56 -3.74
N PRO A 126 -3.86 32.66 -4.52
CA PRO A 126 -2.64 33.48 -4.54
C PRO A 126 -2.38 34.16 -3.20
N LEU A 127 -1.14 34.10 -2.69
CA LEU A 127 -0.76 34.70 -1.40
C LEU A 127 -1.06 36.20 -1.28
N VAL A 128 -1.07 36.95 -2.40
CA VAL A 128 -1.44 38.38 -2.42
C VAL A 128 -2.90 38.63 -2.01
N MET A 129 -3.75 37.60 -2.03
CA MET A 129 -5.14 37.65 -1.59
C MET A 129 -5.33 37.31 -0.10
N ASP A 130 -4.24 37.00 0.62
CA ASP A 130 -4.25 36.67 2.04
C ASP A 130 -3.67 37.84 2.87
N PRO A 131 -3.97 37.91 4.17
CA PRO A 131 -3.30 38.84 5.06
C PRO A 131 -1.77 38.67 4.98
N LYS A 132 -1.04 39.79 4.93
CA LYS A 132 0.42 39.76 4.86
C LYS A 132 1.00 39.01 6.07
N ARG A 133 1.89 38.05 5.80
CA ARG A 133 2.68 37.33 6.79
C ARG A 133 4.03 36.95 6.22
N ASP A 134 5.00 36.73 7.10
CA ASP A 134 6.27 36.11 6.70
C ASP A 134 6.06 34.61 6.44
N PRO A 135 6.80 34.02 5.48
CA PRO A 135 6.79 32.57 5.28
C PRO A 135 7.31 31.83 6.52
N GLY A 136 6.66 30.73 6.86
CA GLY A 136 7.07 29.83 7.94
C GLY A 136 5.89 29.07 8.57
N PRO A 137 6.17 28.02 9.36
CA PRO A 137 5.16 27.30 10.12
C PRO A 137 4.45 28.18 11.15
N MET A 138 3.15 27.94 11.35
CA MET A 138 2.30 28.72 12.26
C MET A 138 1.68 27.82 13.32
N ASP A 139 1.88 28.16 14.59
CA ASP A 139 1.18 27.48 15.68
C ASP A 139 -0.28 27.95 15.76
N LEU A 140 -1.21 27.00 15.72
CA LEU A 140 -2.65 27.25 15.85
C LEU A 140 -3.16 27.04 17.28
N GLY A 141 -2.27 26.66 18.21
CA GLY A 141 -2.55 26.49 19.61
C GLY A 141 -2.79 27.82 20.30
N ARG A 142 -3.94 27.96 20.97
CA ARG A 142 -4.21 29.12 21.83
C ARG A 142 -3.59 28.99 23.22
N TYR A 143 -3.34 27.76 23.67
CA TYR A 143 -2.97 27.44 25.04
C TYR A 143 -1.66 26.67 25.10
N ILE A 144 -0.70 27.17 25.88
CA ILE A 144 0.63 26.57 26.07
C ILE A 144 0.56 25.13 26.66
N GLY A 145 -0.46 24.83 27.48
CA GLY A 145 -0.62 23.54 28.16
C GLY A 145 -1.62 22.57 27.52
N GLY A 146 -2.24 22.94 26.40
CA GLY A 146 -3.40 22.22 25.87
C GLY A 146 -3.10 21.50 24.55
N ARG A 147 -2.52 20.30 24.60
CA ARG A 147 -2.43 19.38 23.43
C ARG A 147 -3.80 18.96 22.85
N ARG A 148 -4.90 19.51 23.36
CA ARG A 148 -6.29 19.24 22.97
C ARG A 148 -7.14 20.52 22.83
N GLY A 149 -6.57 21.71 23.00
CA GLY A 149 -7.27 22.99 22.89
C GLY A 149 -6.73 23.82 21.74
N GLY A 150 -7.50 24.00 20.67
CA GLY A 150 -7.06 24.65 19.44
C GLY A 150 -7.63 23.93 18.21
N PHE A 151 -7.11 24.28 17.02
CA PHE A 151 -7.42 23.53 15.80
C PHE A 151 -6.71 22.17 15.83
N ALA A 152 -7.43 21.11 15.49
CA ALA A 152 -6.85 19.77 15.44
C ALA A 152 -5.96 19.63 14.19
N THR A 153 -4.67 19.37 14.42
CA THR A 153 -3.66 19.13 13.38
C THR A 153 -2.98 17.79 13.63
N PHE A 154 -2.34 17.23 12.60
CA PHE A 154 -1.58 15.99 12.73
C PHE A 154 -0.49 16.13 13.80
N ALA A 155 -0.47 15.18 14.75
CA ALA A 155 0.44 15.18 15.90
C ALA A 155 0.43 16.46 16.76
N GLY A 156 -0.57 17.34 16.60
CA GLY A 156 -0.57 18.68 17.21
C GLY A 156 0.52 19.59 16.67
N ALA A 157 0.99 19.36 15.44
CA ALA A 157 2.04 20.15 14.80
C ALA A 157 1.54 21.54 14.34
N PRO A 158 2.44 22.53 14.23
CA PRO A 158 2.18 23.78 13.51
C PRO A 158 1.72 23.52 12.06
N VAL A 159 1.03 24.49 11.46
CA VAL A 159 0.59 24.38 10.06
C VAL A 159 1.56 25.09 9.12
N ALA A 160 1.71 24.55 7.92
CA ALA A 160 2.33 25.21 6.78
C ALA A 160 1.37 25.16 5.58
N MET A 161 1.36 26.20 4.73
CA MET A 161 0.38 26.31 3.65
C MET A 161 1.04 26.30 2.27
N THR A 162 2.33 26.61 2.20
CA THR A 162 3.08 26.79 0.95
C THR A 162 4.48 26.18 1.02
N PRO A 163 5.11 25.91 -0.14
CA PRO A 163 6.50 25.45 -0.18
C PRO A 163 7.48 26.47 0.41
N GLU A 164 7.16 27.76 0.34
CA GLU A 164 7.92 28.83 0.97
C GLU A 164 7.92 28.69 2.49
N ASP A 165 6.79 28.29 3.10
CA ASP A 165 6.71 28.01 4.53
C ASP A 165 7.60 26.83 4.93
N LEU A 166 7.57 25.76 4.13
CA LEU A 166 8.40 24.58 4.36
C LEU A 166 9.90 24.93 4.31
N ARG A 167 10.30 25.71 3.30
CA ARG A 167 11.69 26.17 3.13
C ARG A 167 12.12 27.11 4.24
N ALA A 168 11.30 28.10 4.58
CA ALA A 168 11.61 29.07 5.63
C ALA A 168 11.72 28.42 7.01
N GLY A 169 10.83 27.47 7.31
CA GLY A 169 10.86 26.68 8.54
C GLY A 169 11.94 25.61 8.59
N LYS A 170 12.65 25.34 7.48
CA LYS A 170 13.57 24.19 7.35
C LYS A 170 12.91 22.88 7.79
N VAL A 171 11.68 22.69 7.36
CA VAL A 171 10.81 21.59 7.78
C VAL A 171 11.45 20.25 7.41
N ASP A 172 11.57 19.36 8.39
CA ASP A 172 12.06 17.98 8.19
C ASP A 172 10.93 17.09 7.65
N VAL A 173 9.71 17.24 8.17
CA VAL A 173 8.56 16.39 7.87
C VAL A 173 7.30 17.23 7.66
N ALA A 174 6.62 17.01 6.53
CA ALA A 174 5.32 17.59 6.25
C ALA A 174 4.27 16.47 6.16
N ILE A 175 3.32 16.47 7.10
CA ILE A 175 2.21 15.53 7.13
C ILE A 175 1.05 16.14 6.37
N VAL A 176 0.51 15.44 5.37
CA VAL A 176 -0.54 15.94 4.48
C VAL A 176 -1.64 14.89 4.35
N GLY A 177 -2.90 15.31 4.35
CA GLY A 177 -4.02 14.40 4.07
C GLY A 177 -4.30 14.27 2.58
N ALA A 178 -4.66 13.08 2.12
CA ALA A 178 -5.12 12.81 0.76
C ALA A 178 -6.50 12.11 0.80
N PRO A 179 -7.61 12.86 0.95
CA PRO A 179 -8.94 12.30 1.14
C PRO A 179 -9.56 11.78 -0.18
N LEU A 180 -9.00 10.71 -0.76
CA LEU A 180 -9.46 10.05 -1.99
C LEU A 180 -9.79 8.58 -1.73
N ASP A 181 -11.04 8.14 -1.89
CA ASP A 181 -11.46 6.74 -1.66
C ASP A 181 -12.34 6.13 -2.77
N MET A 182 -12.31 6.74 -3.96
CA MET A 182 -13.09 6.28 -5.11
C MET A 182 -12.46 5.07 -5.82
N GLY A 183 -11.18 4.78 -5.58
CA GLY A 183 -10.48 3.60 -6.09
C GLY A 183 -10.87 2.30 -5.37
N SER A 184 -11.42 2.38 -4.15
CA SER A 184 -11.95 1.25 -3.36
C SER A 184 -13.47 1.09 -3.42
N GLY A 185 -14.16 2.01 -4.11
CA GLY A 185 -15.62 2.02 -4.22
C GLY A 185 -16.33 2.64 -3.01
N TRP A 186 -15.75 3.68 -2.41
CA TRP A 186 -16.37 4.53 -1.39
C TRP A 186 -16.61 3.84 -0.03
N ARG A 187 -15.55 3.21 0.50
CA ARG A 187 -15.57 2.51 1.81
C ARG A 187 -15.08 3.37 2.98
N ASN A 188 -15.19 4.69 2.87
CA ASN A 188 -14.93 5.70 3.90
C ASN A 188 -13.45 6.03 4.20
N ALA A 189 -12.49 5.55 3.41
CA ALA A 189 -11.09 5.91 3.61
C ALA A 189 -10.83 7.44 3.43
N ILE A 190 -11.77 8.16 2.80
CA ILE A 190 -11.78 9.62 2.66
C ILE A 190 -11.72 10.38 3.99
N ASP A 191 -12.28 9.81 5.07
CA ASP A 191 -12.34 10.45 6.38
C ASP A 191 -11.15 10.10 7.30
N GLY A 192 -10.27 9.19 6.86
CA GLY A 192 -9.04 8.82 7.55
C GLY A 192 -8.16 10.00 7.99
N PRO A 193 -7.86 10.99 7.11
CA PRO A 193 -7.05 12.15 7.48
C PRO A 193 -7.64 12.94 8.66
N ARG A 194 -8.97 13.16 8.64
CA ARG A 194 -9.66 13.89 9.70
C ARG A 194 -9.63 13.09 11.02
N ALA A 195 -9.86 11.78 10.95
CA ALA A 195 -9.84 10.91 12.13
C ALA A 195 -8.46 10.91 12.82
N LEU A 196 -7.37 10.88 12.05
CA LEU A 196 -6.01 10.91 12.63
C LEU A 196 -5.68 12.27 13.27
N ARG A 197 -6.11 13.40 12.69
CA ARG A 197 -5.98 14.73 13.33
C ARG A 197 -6.74 14.81 14.65
N MET A 198 -7.94 14.23 14.71
CA MET A 198 -8.83 14.29 15.86
C MET A 198 -8.45 13.31 16.99
N THR A 199 -7.62 12.31 16.68
CA THR A 199 -7.27 11.24 17.62
C THR A 199 -5.87 11.50 18.19
N GLY A 200 -5.63 11.13 19.45
CA GLY A 200 -4.29 11.18 20.05
C GLY A 200 -3.36 10.07 19.53
N GLY A 201 -2.10 10.13 19.95
CA GLY A 201 -1.13 9.03 19.76
C GLY A 201 0.06 9.36 18.85
N ALA A 202 -0.09 10.28 17.90
CA ALA A 202 0.97 10.60 16.93
C ALA A 202 2.11 11.46 17.51
N GLY A 203 1.81 12.34 18.47
CA GLY A 203 2.79 13.20 19.14
C GLY A 203 3.14 12.74 20.56
N GLY A 204 4.31 13.13 21.06
CA GLY A 204 4.81 12.78 22.40
C GLY A 204 5.97 11.80 22.40
N ASN A 205 6.41 11.42 23.60
CA ASN A 205 7.57 10.54 23.78
C ASN A 205 7.28 9.13 23.25
N ASP A 206 8.15 8.65 22.38
CA ASP A 206 8.27 7.24 22.06
C ASP A 206 9.07 6.55 23.18
N MET A 207 8.44 5.70 23.98
CA MET A 207 9.11 5.06 25.12
C MET A 207 10.29 4.17 24.72
N TYR A 208 10.30 3.63 23.51
CA TYR A 208 11.35 2.72 23.05
C TYR A 208 12.69 3.45 22.85
N SER A 209 12.65 4.67 22.33
CA SER A 209 13.83 5.52 22.12
C SER A 209 13.99 6.62 23.17
N MET A 210 12.95 6.90 23.94
CA MET A 210 12.76 8.07 24.81
C MET A 210 12.87 9.41 24.06
N ILE A 211 12.61 9.41 22.76
CA ILE A 211 12.60 10.61 21.93
C ILE A 211 11.16 11.12 21.79
N ASN A 212 10.96 12.42 22.05
CA ASN A 212 9.81 13.13 21.50
C ASN A 212 10.18 13.60 20.08
N PRO A 213 9.51 13.13 19.01
CA PRO A 213 9.89 13.52 17.65
C PRO A 213 9.87 15.03 17.43
N SER A 214 8.89 15.74 18.01
CA SER A 214 8.75 17.19 17.85
C SER A 214 9.80 18.03 18.60
N SER A 215 10.67 17.41 19.40
CA SER A 215 11.84 18.10 19.98
C SER A 215 13.12 17.91 19.16
N VAL A 216 13.05 17.19 18.05
CA VAL A 216 14.18 16.82 17.18
C VAL A 216 13.92 17.19 15.72
N LEU A 217 12.66 17.09 15.30
CA LEU A 217 12.19 17.32 13.95
C LEU A 217 11.30 18.57 13.91
N GLU A 218 11.49 19.39 12.89
CA GLU A 218 10.52 20.40 12.47
C GLU A 218 9.41 19.68 11.69
N ILE A 219 8.28 19.46 12.35
CA ILE A 219 7.12 18.73 11.82
C ILE A 219 5.99 19.73 11.59
N VAL A 220 5.32 19.64 10.44
CA VAL A 220 4.14 20.46 10.14
C VAL A 220 2.96 19.64 9.63
N ASP A 221 1.75 20.14 9.86
CA ASP A 221 0.55 19.74 9.12
C ASP A 221 0.42 20.64 7.89
N TYR A 222 0.43 20.02 6.71
CA TYR A 222 0.35 20.69 5.40
C TYR A 222 -1.07 20.66 4.81
N GLY A 223 -2.08 20.46 5.65
CA GLY A 223 -3.49 20.46 5.26
C GLY A 223 -3.89 19.20 4.48
N ASP A 224 -4.96 19.32 3.71
CA ASP A 224 -5.45 18.25 2.84
C ASP A 224 -5.25 18.64 1.36
N ILE A 225 -4.83 17.69 0.55
CA ILE A 225 -4.79 17.81 -0.90
C ILE A 225 -6.22 17.89 -1.42
N ALA A 226 -6.50 18.86 -2.30
CA ALA A 226 -7.80 18.96 -2.94
C ALA A 226 -8.05 17.76 -3.87
N ILE A 227 -9.26 17.20 -3.83
CA ILE A 227 -9.65 16.02 -4.61
C ILE A 227 -10.84 16.37 -5.50
N ASP A 228 -10.79 15.95 -6.76
CA ASP A 228 -11.94 15.97 -7.66
C ASP A 228 -12.82 14.77 -7.35
N GLN A 229 -13.90 15.01 -6.62
CA GLN A 229 -14.84 13.99 -6.14
C GLN A 229 -15.58 13.23 -7.26
N ASN A 230 -15.41 13.61 -8.53
CA ASN A 230 -15.99 12.91 -9.68
C ASN A 230 -14.93 12.30 -10.60
N SER A 231 -13.64 12.42 -10.28
CA SER A 231 -12.58 11.80 -11.09
C SER A 231 -11.35 11.46 -10.26
N THR A 232 -11.20 10.16 -10.02
CA THR A 232 -10.00 9.56 -9.42
C THR A 232 -8.75 9.87 -10.25
N GLU A 233 -8.85 9.81 -11.58
CA GLU A 233 -7.73 10.04 -12.51
C GLU A 233 -7.16 11.47 -12.37
N ARG A 234 -8.04 12.47 -12.31
CA ARG A 234 -7.65 13.87 -12.12
C ARG A 234 -7.07 14.11 -10.74
N SER A 235 -7.66 13.46 -9.73
CA SER A 235 -7.22 13.54 -8.33
C SER A 235 -5.82 12.95 -8.15
N VAL A 236 -5.58 11.74 -8.64
CA VAL A 236 -4.27 11.06 -8.58
C VAL A 236 -3.17 11.90 -9.25
N ALA A 237 -3.45 12.52 -10.40
CA ALA A 237 -2.50 13.41 -11.05
C ALA A 237 -2.14 14.62 -10.16
N HIS A 238 -3.13 15.22 -9.48
CA HIS A 238 -2.90 16.35 -8.58
C HIS A 238 -2.21 15.93 -7.27
N VAL A 239 -2.53 14.77 -6.71
CA VAL A 239 -1.82 14.19 -5.55
C VAL A 239 -0.32 14.08 -5.85
N ARG A 240 0.05 13.53 -7.02
CA ARG A 240 1.45 13.47 -7.45
C ARG A 240 2.11 14.85 -7.51
N GLU A 241 1.40 15.87 -8.01
CA GLU A 241 1.90 17.25 -8.04
C GLU A 241 2.21 17.77 -6.62
N MET A 242 1.30 17.53 -5.66
CA MET A 242 1.41 18.02 -4.28
C MET A 242 2.47 17.28 -3.46
N VAL A 243 2.56 15.95 -3.59
CA VAL A 243 3.62 15.17 -2.91
C VAL A 243 4.99 15.54 -3.45
N ARG A 244 5.10 15.74 -4.78
CA ARG A 244 6.35 16.21 -5.42
C ARG A 244 6.74 17.59 -4.92
N GLU A 245 5.79 18.50 -4.77
CA GLU A 245 6.03 19.85 -4.24
C GLU A 245 6.66 19.81 -2.84
N ILE A 246 6.13 18.99 -1.93
CA ILE A 246 6.70 18.79 -0.59
C ILE A 246 8.12 18.23 -0.70
N ALA A 247 8.30 17.13 -1.43
CA ALA A 247 9.60 16.47 -1.54
C ALA A 247 10.68 17.39 -2.16
N GLN A 248 10.30 18.29 -3.07
CA GLN A 248 11.21 19.27 -3.68
C GLN A 248 11.75 20.32 -2.69
N THR A 249 11.10 20.53 -1.54
CA THR A 249 11.63 21.43 -0.49
C THR A 249 12.71 20.76 0.36
N GLY A 250 12.90 19.44 0.22
CA GLY A 250 13.75 18.62 1.07
C GLY A 250 13.04 18.05 2.30
N ALA A 251 11.77 18.40 2.53
CA ALA A 251 10.96 17.81 3.58
C ALA A 251 10.50 16.40 3.16
N ILE A 252 10.32 15.51 4.15
CA ILE A 252 9.76 14.17 3.94
C ILE A 252 8.23 14.29 3.92
N PRO A 253 7.54 13.96 2.81
CA PRO A 253 6.09 13.86 2.78
C PRO A 253 5.63 12.62 3.57
N ILE A 254 4.72 12.83 4.50
CA ILE A 254 3.92 11.75 5.12
C ILE A 254 2.47 11.96 4.68
N VAL A 255 1.98 11.09 3.81
CA VAL A 255 0.62 11.17 3.25
C VAL A 255 -0.32 10.31 4.09
N ILE A 256 -1.38 10.91 4.61
CA ILE A 256 -2.39 10.21 5.40
C ILE A 256 -3.67 10.08 4.61
N GLY A 257 -4.23 8.87 4.63
CA GLY A 257 -5.61 8.57 4.27
C GLY A 257 -5.86 8.44 2.78
N GLY A 258 -7.15 8.29 2.47
CA GLY A 258 -7.63 7.75 1.21
C GLY A 258 -7.40 6.24 1.11
N ASP A 259 -7.86 5.67 0.00
CA ASP A 259 -7.64 4.28 -0.35
C ASP A 259 -6.24 4.06 -0.95
N HIS A 260 -5.85 2.80 -1.14
CA HIS A 260 -4.49 2.48 -1.58
C HIS A 260 -4.18 2.89 -3.03
N SER A 261 -5.15 3.40 -3.81
CA SER A 261 -4.85 3.96 -5.14
C SER A 261 -3.86 5.13 -5.09
N LEU A 262 -3.67 5.72 -3.90
CA LEU A 262 -2.72 6.77 -3.61
C LEU A 262 -1.26 6.34 -3.58
N GLU A 263 -0.92 5.06 -3.38
CA GLU A 263 0.48 4.65 -3.44
C GLU A 263 1.10 5.01 -4.80
N TYR A 264 0.35 4.79 -5.90
CA TYR A 264 0.84 5.09 -7.24
C TYR A 264 1.32 6.56 -7.42
N PRO A 265 0.48 7.59 -7.21
CA PRO A 265 0.93 8.97 -7.34
C PRO A 265 1.99 9.36 -6.33
N ASN A 266 1.94 8.82 -5.11
CA ASN A 266 2.89 9.11 -4.04
C ASN A 266 4.30 8.63 -4.38
N VAL A 267 4.43 7.34 -4.73
CA VAL A 267 5.70 6.73 -5.12
C VAL A 267 6.22 7.34 -6.42
N ALA A 268 5.34 7.62 -7.39
CA ALA A 268 5.73 8.30 -8.63
C ALA A 268 6.28 9.70 -8.38
N ALA A 269 5.72 10.46 -7.43
CA ALA A 269 6.23 11.76 -7.02
C ALA A 269 7.63 11.66 -6.37
N ALA A 270 7.84 10.67 -5.51
CA ALA A 270 9.16 10.41 -4.93
C ALA A 270 10.21 10.07 -6.00
N ALA A 271 9.83 9.25 -6.99
CA ALA A 271 10.68 8.92 -8.13
C ALA A 271 10.97 10.14 -9.02
N ASP A 272 10.01 11.06 -9.20
CA ASP A 272 10.21 12.32 -9.95
C ASP A 272 11.30 13.20 -9.31
N VAL A 273 11.39 13.21 -7.98
CA VAL A 273 12.36 14.05 -7.24
C VAL A 273 13.70 13.37 -7.06
N HIS A 274 13.71 12.09 -6.68
CA HIS A 274 14.94 11.38 -6.31
C HIS A 274 15.54 10.55 -7.46
N GLY A 275 14.81 10.40 -8.56
CA GLY A 275 15.19 9.65 -9.75
C GLY A 275 14.70 8.20 -9.72
N LYS A 276 14.19 7.74 -10.87
CA LYS A 276 13.79 6.35 -11.08
C LYS A 276 14.94 5.39 -10.76
N GLY A 277 14.65 4.36 -9.96
CA GLY A 277 15.65 3.38 -9.50
C GLY A 277 16.51 3.79 -8.30
N ASN A 278 16.36 5.03 -7.78
CA ASN A 278 16.96 5.42 -6.50
C ASN A 278 15.99 5.26 -5.31
N VAL A 279 14.70 5.06 -5.59
CA VAL A 279 13.64 4.86 -4.59
C VAL A 279 13.27 3.37 -4.55
N GLY A 280 13.37 2.75 -3.37
CA GLY A 280 12.78 1.45 -3.08
C GLY A 280 11.46 1.61 -2.35
N VAL A 281 10.65 0.55 -2.30
CA VAL A 281 9.37 0.55 -1.59
C VAL A 281 9.31 -0.64 -0.64
N VAL A 282 8.91 -0.40 0.61
CA VAL A 282 8.36 -1.44 1.47
C VAL A 282 6.87 -1.18 1.61
N HIS A 283 6.09 -2.16 1.20
CA HIS A 283 4.64 -2.12 1.15
C HIS A 283 4.08 -3.12 2.16
N PHE A 284 3.37 -2.62 3.16
CA PHE A 284 2.67 -3.42 4.15
C PHE A 284 1.19 -3.51 3.79
N ASP A 285 0.70 -4.71 3.51
CA ASP A 285 -0.69 -4.92 3.07
C ASP A 285 -1.07 -6.40 3.20
N SER A 286 -2.36 -6.67 3.41
CA SER A 286 -2.92 -8.02 3.33
C SER A 286 -3.13 -8.49 1.88
N HIS A 287 -3.25 -7.55 0.94
CA HIS A 287 -3.42 -7.68 -0.50
C HIS A 287 -2.13 -7.37 -1.25
N TYR A 288 -2.05 -7.88 -2.48
CA TYR A 288 -0.86 -7.78 -3.30
C TYR A 288 -0.89 -6.62 -4.29
N ASP A 289 -2.06 -6.04 -4.55
CA ASP A 289 -2.27 -4.78 -5.29
C ASP A 289 -1.60 -4.66 -6.68
N VAL A 290 -1.31 -5.82 -7.27
CA VAL A 290 -0.85 -5.98 -8.65
C VAL A 290 -2.00 -6.36 -9.60
N GLY A 291 -3.22 -5.92 -9.28
CA GLY A 291 -4.37 -6.05 -10.16
C GLY A 291 -4.08 -5.41 -11.52
N ARG A 292 -4.17 -6.23 -12.58
CA ARG A 292 -3.69 -5.85 -13.92
C ARG A 292 -4.67 -6.17 -15.06
N ASN A 293 -5.76 -6.87 -14.73
CA ASN A 293 -6.78 -7.32 -15.69
C ASN A 293 -8.11 -6.57 -15.53
N GLY A 294 -8.14 -5.53 -14.71
CA GLY A 294 -9.32 -4.69 -14.51
C GLY A 294 -9.55 -3.70 -15.67
N VAL A 295 -10.79 -3.24 -15.82
CA VAL A 295 -11.15 -2.19 -16.78
C VAL A 295 -10.53 -0.85 -16.39
N HIS A 296 -10.47 -0.57 -15.09
CA HIS A 296 -9.80 0.61 -14.53
C HIS A 296 -8.42 0.23 -14.02
N TRP A 297 -7.46 1.12 -14.28
CA TRP A 297 -6.08 0.97 -13.84
C TRP A 297 -5.70 1.90 -12.69
N ILE A 298 -6.67 2.67 -12.17
CA ILE A 298 -6.53 3.47 -10.97
C ILE A 298 -7.61 2.98 -10.02
N THR A 299 -7.26 1.94 -9.27
CA THR A 299 -8.08 1.32 -8.23
C THR A 299 -7.18 1.06 -7.05
N HIS A 300 -7.77 0.81 -5.88
CA HIS A 300 -6.98 0.49 -4.69
C HIS A 300 -6.25 -0.86 -4.82
N GLY A 301 -6.75 -1.81 -5.64
CA GLY A 301 -6.09 -3.10 -5.86
C GLY A 301 -5.11 -3.14 -7.05
N SER A 302 -4.73 -2.00 -7.62
CA SER A 302 -3.81 -1.92 -8.77
C SER A 302 -2.61 -0.94 -8.65
N PRO A 303 -2.34 -0.22 -7.53
CA PRO A 303 -1.29 0.79 -7.49
C PRO A 303 0.10 0.18 -7.72
N VAL A 304 0.39 -0.99 -7.16
CA VAL A 304 1.69 -1.67 -7.33
C VAL A 304 1.94 -2.00 -8.79
N TYR A 305 0.93 -2.52 -9.48
CA TYR A 305 1.05 -2.76 -10.93
C TYR A 305 1.40 -1.46 -11.67
N ARG A 306 0.74 -0.34 -11.36
CA ARG A 306 1.03 0.95 -12.01
C ARG A 306 2.42 1.48 -11.74
N VAL A 307 2.87 1.42 -10.48
CA VAL A 307 4.22 1.83 -10.07
C VAL A 307 5.29 1.08 -10.88
N LEU A 308 5.13 -0.24 -11.01
CA LEU A 308 6.07 -1.10 -11.70
C LEU A 308 5.96 -0.99 -13.23
N HIS A 309 4.73 -0.92 -13.76
CA HIS A 309 4.47 -0.87 -15.20
C HIS A 309 5.03 0.41 -15.84
N GLU A 310 4.92 1.55 -15.16
CA GLU A 310 5.48 2.83 -15.62
C GLU A 310 6.96 3.03 -15.24
N GLY A 311 7.55 2.03 -14.58
CA GLY A 311 8.96 1.99 -14.20
C GLY A 311 9.36 3.08 -13.22
N HIS A 312 8.48 3.47 -12.30
CA HIS A 312 8.83 4.40 -11.21
C HIS A 312 9.76 3.73 -10.20
N VAL A 313 9.53 2.44 -9.95
CA VAL A 313 10.35 1.58 -9.07
C VAL A 313 10.71 0.29 -9.82
N ARG A 314 11.93 -0.22 -9.59
CA ARG A 314 12.33 -1.52 -10.15
C ARG A 314 11.70 -2.63 -9.32
N PRO A 315 11.16 -3.71 -9.93
CA PRO A 315 10.50 -4.77 -9.16
C PRO A 315 11.36 -5.38 -8.04
N GLN A 316 12.67 -5.53 -8.25
CA GLN A 316 13.61 -6.06 -7.24
C GLN A 316 13.84 -5.15 -6.02
N ASP A 317 13.40 -3.89 -6.09
CA ASP A 317 13.46 -2.92 -5.00
C ASP A 317 12.09 -2.68 -4.37
N TYR A 318 11.11 -3.53 -4.70
CA TYR A 318 9.76 -3.51 -4.16
C TYR A 318 9.57 -4.73 -3.26
N VAL A 319 9.32 -4.50 -1.97
CA VAL A 319 9.17 -5.53 -0.93
C VAL A 319 7.76 -5.47 -0.35
N GLN A 320 6.99 -6.54 -0.46
CA GLN A 320 5.67 -6.66 0.18
C GLN A 320 5.74 -7.43 1.49
N VAL A 321 4.94 -7.05 2.48
CA VAL A 321 4.89 -7.70 3.80
C VAL A 321 3.45 -7.81 4.26
N GLY A 322 3.03 -9.02 4.65
CA GLY A 322 1.72 -9.28 5.27
C GLY A 322 0.67 -9.92 4.36
N LEU A 323 1.03 -10.29 3.13
CA LEU A 323 0.11 -10.88 2.14
C LEU A 323 -0.59 -12.12 2.70
N ARG A 324 -1.92 -12.11 2.67
CA ARG A 324 -2.76 -13.21 3.22
C ARG A 324 -4.21 -13.24 2.72
N ALA A 325 -4.61 -12.30 1.86
CA ALA A 325 -5.96 -12.26 1.32
C ALA A 325 -6.27 -13.46 0.39
N ARG A 326 -7.35 -13.39 -0.39
CA ARG A 326 -7.76 -14.47 -1.32
C ARG A 326 -6.77 -14.75 -2.46
N GLY A 327 -5.74 -13.91 -2.63
CA GLY A 327 -4.62 -14.15 -3.53
C GLY A 327 -3.31 -13.62 -2.91
N PRO A 328 -2.17 -13.70 -3.61
CA PRO A 328 -2.04 -14.05 -5.03
C PRO A 328 -2.39 -15.52 -5.36
N ASP A 329 -2.92 -15.75 -6.56
CA ASP A 329 -3.00 -17.10 -7.13
C ASP A 329 -1.65 -17.56 -7.70
N LEU A 330 -1.57 -18.81 -8.18
CA LEU A 330 -0.31 -19.36 -8.71
C LEU A 330 0.24 -18.55 -9.89
N GLU A 331 -0.62 -18.08 -10.79
CA GLU A 331 -0.21 -17.26 -11.93
C GLU A 331 0.39 -15.92 -11.47
N THR A 332 -0.28 -15.24 -10.54
CA THR A 332 0.17 -13.96 -10.02
C THR A 332 1.45 -14.10 -9.21
N PHE A 333 1.61 -15.16 -8.40
CA PHE A 333 2.90 -15.47 -7.78
C PHE A 333 4.01 -15.68 -8.81
N GLY A 334 3.71 -16.35 -9.93
CA GLY A 334 4.64 -16.52 -11.06
C GLY A 334 5.07 -15.20 -11.65
N TRP A 335 4.10 -14.33 -11.95
CA TRP A 335 4.39 -12.99 -12.45
C TRP A 335 5.26 -12.18 -11.50
N MET A 336 4.89 -12.11 -10.21
CA MET A 336 5.64 -11.35 -9.20
C MET A 336 7.08 -11.85 -9.08
N ARG A 337 7.29 -13.17 -9.02
CA ARG A 337 8.63 -13.78 -8.97
C ARG A 337 9.44 -13.51 -10.24
N ASN A 338 8.82 -13.66 -11.40
CA ASN A 338 9.49 -13.47 -12.69
C ASN A 338 9.88 -12.01 -12.94
N LYS A 339 9.10 -11.07 -12.39
CA LYS A 339 9.50 -9.65 -12.35
C LYS A 339 10.66 -9.39 -11.39
N GLY A 340 10.86 -10.25 -10.39
CA GLY A 340 11.88 -10.11 -9.36
C GLY A 340 11.39 -9.44 -8.08
N MET A 341 10.07 -9.32 -7.88
CA MET A 341 9.50 -8.77 -6.65
C MET A 341 9.85 -9.61 -5.44
N LYS A 342 9.98 -8.95 -4.29
CA LYS A 342 10.12 -9.60 -2.99
C LYS A 342 8.81 -9.49 -2.25
N TYR A 343 8.42 -10.55 -1.55
CA TYR A 343 7.21 -10.57 -0.78
C TYR A 343 7.32 -11.51 0.41
N HIS A 344 6.66 -11.15 1.50
CA HIS A 344 6.61 -11.87 2.75
C HIS A 344 5.16 -12.08 3.15
N THR A 345 4.67 -13.31 2.96
CA THR A 345 3.27 -13.64 3.29
C THR A 345 3.12 -13.92 4.77
N MET A 346 1.89 -13.87 5.31
CA MET A 346 1.67 -14.34 6.69
C MET A 346 1.92 -15.84 6.85
N VAL A 347 1.90 -16.63 5.77
CA VAL A 347 2.33 -18.03 5.78
C VAL A 347 3.84 -18.15 6.03
N GLU A 348 4.65 -17.22 5.51
CA GLU A 348 6.09 -17.17 5.82
C GLU A 348 6.31 -16.83 7.30
N VAL A 349 5.52 -15.90 7.85
CA VAL A 349 5.54 -15.53 9.27
C VAL A 349 5.17 -16.71 10.15
N GLU A 350 4.11 -17.46 9.83
CA GLU A 350 3.73 -18.68 10.54
C GLU A 350 4.86 -19.72 10.51
N LYS A 351 5.50 -19.90 9.35
CA LYS A 351 6.54 -20.91 9.18
C LYS A 351 7.85 -20.57 9.90
N TRP A 352 8.28 -19.32 9.85
CA TRP A 352 9.63 -18.92 10.29
C TRP A 352 9.66 -18.03 11.53
N GLY A 353 8.51 -17.48 11.93
CA GLY A 353 8.37 -16.49 12.98
C GLY A 353 8.59 -15.06 12.49
N TRP A 354 7.84 -14.12 13.07
CA TRP A 354 7.86 -12.71 12.71
C TRP A 354 9.26 -12.09 12.76
N GLU A 355 10.05 -12.38 13.80
CA GLU A 355 11.37 -11.78 13.99
C GLU A 355 12.29 -12.03 12.79
N LYS A 356 12.31 -13.26 12.25
CA LYS A 356 13.15 -13.61 11.11
C LYS A 356 12.67 -12.94 9.83
N VAL A 357 11.37 -12.89 9.61
CA VAL A 357 10.76 -12.25 8.44
C VAL A 357 11.00 -10.73 8.47
N MET A 358 10.85 -10.10 9.64
CA MET A 358 11.16 -8.69 9.87
C MET A 358 12.61 -8.36 9.54
N GLU A 359 13.58 -9.10 10.07
CA GLU A 359 15.02 -8.86 9.77
C GLU A 359 15.32 -9.01 8.28
N ARG A 360 14.66 -9.97 7.62
CA ARG A 360 14.78 -10.16 6.19
C ARG A 360 14.22 -8.95 5.42
N ALA A 361 12.99 -8.52 5.73
CA ALA A 361 12.37 -7.36 5.09
C ALA A 361 13.20 -6.08 5.29
N LEU A 362 13.72 -5.85 6.50
CA LEU A 362 14.61 -4.71 6.81
C LEU A 362 15.90 -4.73 5.99
N LYS A 363 16.51 -5.91 5.84
CA LYS A 363 17.70 -6.08 4.99
C LYS A 363 17.38 -5.79 3.53
N GLU A 364 16.27 -6.34 3.03
CA GLU A 364 15.86 -6.17 1.64
C GLU A 364 15.50 -4.71 1.32
N ALA A 365 14.89 -3.99 2.26
CA ALA A 365 14.56 -2.56 2.16
C ALA A 365 15.80 -1.65 1.95
N ARG A 366 16.95 -2.06 2.51
CA ARG A 366 18.23 -1.34 2.39
C ARG A 366 19.02 -1.66 1.13
N THR A 367 18.53 -2.57 0.30
CA THR A 367 19.33 -3.12 -0.80
C THR A 367 19.07 -2.32 -2.09
N ASN A 368 20.15 -1.88 -2.76
CA ASN A 368 20.17 -1.29 -4.11
C ASN A 368 19.55 0.10 -4.32
N THR A 369 19.00 0.73 -3.28
CA THR A 369 18.34 2.04 -3.38
C THR A 369 18.93 3.04 -2.39
N LYS A 370 18.77 4.33 -2.68
CA LYS A 370 19.30 5.42 -1.85
C LYS A 370 18.26 5.92 -0.85
N LYS A 371 17.00 5.84 -1.24
CA LYS A 371 15.85 6.33 -0.49
C LYS A 371 14.77 5.27 -0.43
N LEU A 372 14.00 5.26 0.65
CA LEU A 372 12.91 4.32 0.87
C LEU A 372 11.57 5.05 0.96
N TRP A 373 10.59 4.61 0.16
CA TRP A 373 9.18 4.88 0.41
C TRP A 373 8.58 3.76 1.25
N ILE A 374 7.75 4.09 2.23
CA ILE A 374 7.01 3.10 3.03
C ILE A 374 5.53 3.29 2.72
N SER A 375 4.92 2.32 2.07
CA SER A 375 3.47 2.26 1.84
C SER A 375 2.87 1.41 2.95
N PHE A 376 2.01 1.97 3.79
CA PHE A 376 1.42 1.21 4.90
C PHE A 376 -0.11 1.18 4.78
N ASP A 377 -0.62 0.10 4.20
CA ASP A 377 -2.03 -0.25 4.30
C ASP A 377 -2.33 -0.72 5.71
N VAL A 378 -3.28 -0.09 6.39
CA VAL A 378 -3.64 -0.49 7.74
C VAL A 378 -4.32 -1.86 7.78
N ASP A 379 -4.85 -2.36 6.66
CA ASP A 379 -5.45 -3.69 6.56
C ASP A 379 -4.44 -4.84 6.68
N VAL A 380 -3.13 -4.54 6.62
CA VAL A 380 -2.08 -5.50 6.99
C VAL A 380 -2.22 -5.98 8.43
N LEU A 381 -2.79 -5.14 9.30
CA LEU A 381 -3.01 -5.43 10.71
C LEU A 381 -4.23 -6.34 10.87
N ASP A 382 -4.20 -7.16 11.92
CA ASP A 382 -5.36 -7.98 12.24
C ASP A 382 -6.59 -7.11 12.57
N PRO A 383 -7.81 -7.45 12.09
CA PRO A 383 -9.03 -6.70 12.39
C PRO A 383 -9.34 -6.55 13.89
N ALA A 384 -8.76 -7.40 14.76
CA ALA A 384 -8.81 -7.20 16.21
C ALA A 384 -8.21 -5.86 16.67
N PHE A 385 -7.22 -5.35 15.93
CA PHE A 385 -6.56 -4.06 16.16
C PHE A 385 -7.01 -3.00 15.15
N MET A 386 -7.34 -3.38 13.92
CA MET A 386 -7.70 -2.47 12.83
C MET A 386 -9.06 -2.82 12.20
N PRO A 387 -10.17 -2.65 12.94
CA PRO A 387 -11.51 -3.00 12.42
C PRO A 387 -11.99 -2.05 11.31
N GLY A 388 -11.58 -0.77 11.36
CA GLY A 388 -11.98 0.27 10.43
C GLY A 388 -11.10 0.35 9.17
N THR A 389 -11.26 -0.62 8.28
CA THR A 389 -10.66 -0.62 6.93
C THR A 389 -11.65 -1.20 5.92
N GLY A 390 -11.53 -0.85 4.63
CA GLY A 390 -12.45 -1.29 3.58
C GLY A 390 -12.37 -2.78 3.23
N THR A 391 -11.24 -3.44 3.47
CA THR A 391 -10.97 -4.84 3.11
C THR A 391 -10.28 -5.62 4.24
N PRO A 392 -10.91 -5.76 5.42
CA PRO A 392 -10.26 -6.43 6.55
C PRO A 392 -10.00 -7.91 6.26
N VAL A 393 -8.79 -8.39 6.57
CA VAL A 393 -8.41 -9.82 6.45
C VAL A 393 -7.90 -10.35 7.79
N PRO A 394 -8.47 -11.42 8.38
CA PRO A 394 -8.00 -11.97 9.65
C PRO A 394 -6.61 -12.63 9.55
N GLY A 395 -5.94 -12.82 10.69
CA GLY A 395 -4.60 -13.44 10.77
C GLY A 395 -3.47 -12.48 10.38
N GLY A 396 -3.67 -11.18 10.65
CA GLY A 396 -2.73 -10.12 10.29
C GLY A 396 -1.67 -9.83 11.34
N LEU A 397 -0.87 -8.79 11.08
CA LEU A 397 0.11 -8.31 12.04
C LEU A 397 -0.57 -7.71 13.27
N THR A 398 0.05 -7.87 14.42
CA THR A 398 -0.32 -7.19 15.65
C THR A 398 0.37 -5.83 15.74
N MET A 399 -0.16 -4.94 16.59
CA MET A 399 0.50 -3.66 16.87
C MET A 399 1.88 -3.81 17.53
N ARG A 400 2.17 -4.97 18.16
CA ARG A 400 3.49 -5.30 18.72
C ARG A 400 4.52 -5.63 17.64
N GLU A 401 4.07 -5.93 16.43
CA GLU A 401 4.92 -6.27 15.29
C GLU A 401 5.09 -5.06 14.36
N ALA A 402 4.00 -4.34 14.09
CA ALA A 402 3.98 -3.19 13.19
C ALA A 402 4.78 -1.97 13.72
N GLN A 403 4.65 -1.61 15.01
CA GLN A 403 5.37 -0.46 15.56
C GLN A 403 6.90 -0.64 15.52
N PRO A 404 7.48 -1.78 15.97
CA PRO A 404 8.92 -1.99 15.85
C PRO A 404 9.44 -1.93 14.42
N ILE A 405 8.77 -2.58 13.45
CA ILE A 405 9.27 -2.57 12.08
C ILE A 405 9.16 -1.18 11.44
N MET A 406 8.07 -0.44 11.67
CA MET A 406 7.92 0.95 11.20
C MET A 406 9.02 1.86 11.75
N ARG A 407 9.28 1.79 13.06
CA ARG A 407 10.36 2.56 13.72
C ARG A 407 11.73 2.22 13.13
N ARG A 408 12.01 0.93 12.95
CA ARG A 408 13.29 0.46 12.40
C ARG A 408 13.48 0.83 10.94
N LEU A 409 12.44 0.72 10.11
CA LEU A 409 12.51 1.17 8.72
C LEU A 409 12.86 2.66 8.66
N CYS A 410 12.21 3.50 9.47
CA CYS A 410 12.47 4.94 9.51
C CYS A 410 13.84 5.30 10.12
N ALA A 411 14.32 4.53 11.11
CA ALA A 411 15.62 4.76 11.75
C ALA A 411 16.81 4.29 10.88
N GLU A 412 16.63 3.19 10.17
CA GLU A 412 17.71 2.48 9.48
C GLU A 412 17.83 2.85 7.99
N ASN A 413 16.90 3.67 7.46
CA ASN A 413 16.88 4.08 6.05
C ASN A 413 16.76 5.60 5.90
N ASP A 414 17.25 6.11 4.78
CA ASP A 414 16.95 7.47 4.35
C ASP A 414 15.59 7.49 3.65
N ILE A 415 14.63 8.26 4.17
CA ILE A 415 13.22 8.15 3.77
C ILE A 415 12.90 9.15 2.65
N ALA A 416 12.27 8.66 1.58
CA ALA A 416 11.69 9.47 0.51
C ALA A 416 10.30 10.01 0.86
N GLY A 417 9.56 9.24 1.66
CA GLY A 417 8.22 9.55 2.14
C GLY A 417 7.54 8.30 2.69
N ILE A 418 6.37 8.51 3.28
CA ILE A 418 5.52 7.45 3.82
C ILE A 418 4.08 7.74 3.39
N ASP A 419 3.28 6.71 3.20
CA ASP A 419 1.83 6.83 3.31
C ASP A 419 1.22 5.83 4.29
N ILE A 420 0.10 6.24 4.92
CA ILE A 420 -0.74 5.40 5.77
C ILE A 420 -2.15 5.52 5.22
N VAL A 421 -2.67 4.43 4.63
CA VAL A 421 -3.89 4.42 3.82
C VAL A 421 -4.94 3.45 4.36
N GLU A 422 -6.13 3.44 3.75
CA GLU A 422 -7.27 2.57 4.07
C GLU A 422 -7.83 2.71 5.51
N VAL A 423 -7.52 3.83 6.18
CA VAL A 423 -8.14 4.20 7.46
C VAL A 423 -9.60 4.61 7.20
N ALA A 424 -10.54 3.72 7.52
CA ALA A 424 -11.98 3.94 7.34
C ALA A 424 -12.68 4.10 8.71
N PRO A 425 -12.73 5.31 9.28
CA PRO A 425 -13.23 5.53 10.64
C PRO A 425 -14.70 5.14 10.82
N TYR A 426 -15.55 5.21 9.80
CA TYR A 426 -16.98 4.83 9.93
C TYR A 426 -17.18 3.32 10.10
N LEU A 427 -16.18 2.52 9.76
CA LEU A 427 -16.20 1.07 9.94
C LEU A 427 -15.65 0.66 11.33
N ASP A 428 -15.09 1.60 12.09
CA ASP A 428 -14.69 1.41 13.48
C ASP A 428 -15.66 2.14 14.41
N THR A 429 -16.60 1.40 15.00
CA THR A 429 -17.52 1.96 16.01
C THR A 429 -16.82 2.32 17.33
N SER A 430 -15.51 2.07 17.45
CA SER A 430 -14.65 2.49 18.56
C SER A 430 -13.76 3.68 18.13
N TYR A 431 -12.50 3.68 18.57
CA TYR A 431 -11.47 4.65 18.13
C TYR A 431 -10.14 3.95 17.85
N LYS A 432 -10.14 2.61 17.83
CA LYS A 432 -8.95 1.76 17.75
C LYS A 432 -8.18 1.99 16.46
N THR A 433 -8.88 2.09 15.33
CA THR A 433 -8.26 2.27 14.01
C THR A 433 -7.47 3.56 13.98
N ALA A 434 -8.09 4.69 14.33
CA ALA A 434 -7.42 5.98 14.35
C ALA A 434 -6.31 6.04 15.41
N LEU A 435 -6.53 5.45 16.60
CA LEU A 435 -5.53 5.37 17.67
C LEU A 435 -4.28 4.60 17.20
N ASN A 436 -4.47 3.39 16.68
CA ASN A 436 -3.38 2.51 16.28
C ASN A 436 -2.60 3.09 15.10
N SER A 437 -3.29 3.71 14.14
CA SER A 437 -2.66 4.43 13.02
C SER A 437 -1.80 5.59 13.52
N ASN A 438 -2.25 6.33 14.53
CA ASN A 438 -1.47 7.40 15.14
C ASN A 438 -0.25 6.89 15.93
N TYR A 439 -0.35 5.77 16.65
CA TYR A 439 0.83 5.17 17.29
C TYR A 439 1.84 4.62 16.27
N LEU A 440 1.37 4.17 15.10
CA LEU A 440 2.23 3.81 13.98
C LEU A 440 2.94 5.05 13.41
N LEU A 441 2.22 6.16 13.22
CA LEU A 441 2.78 7.45 12.82
C LEU A 441 3.82 7.95 13.83
N ASN A 442 3.57 7.81 15.14
CA ASN A 442 4.54 8.14 16.17
C ASN A 442 5.81 7.29 16.06
N ALA A 443 5.68 5.98 15.86
CA ALA A 443 6.82 5.08 15.65
C ALA A 443 7.65 5.47 14.42
N CYS A 444 6.98 5.87 13.33
CA CYS A 444 7.62 6.41 12.13
C CYS A 444 8.42 7.69 12.44
N LEU A 445 7.77 8.70 13.01
CA LEU A 445 8.40 9.97 13.37
C LEU A 445 9.57 9.79 14.35
N ALA A 446 9.41 8.89 15.33
CA ALA A 446 10.48 8.53 16.25
C ALA A 446 11.67 7.90 15.53
N GLY A 447 11.44 6.99 14.58
CA GLY A 447 12.50 6.42 13.75
C GLY A 447 13.26 7.48 12.94
N ILE A 448 12.55 8.41 12.29
CA ILE A 448 13.18 9.53 11.56
C ILE A 448 14.04 10.38 12.53
N ALA A 449 13.54 10.67 13.73
CA ALA A 449 14.27 11.41 14.75
C ALA A 449 15.49 10.64 15.29
N MET A 450 15.38 9.31 15.47
CA MET A 450 16.48 8.43 15.86
C MET A 450 17.60 8.49 14.81
N ARG A 451 17.24 8.43 13.53
CA ARG A 451 18.20 8.57 12.43
C ARG A 451 18.89 9.93 12.43
N LYS A 452 18.15 11.01 12.59
CA LYS A 452 18.70 12.39 12.66
C LYS A 452 19.68 12.54 13.84
N LYS A 453 19.42 11.85 14.95
CA LYS A 453 20.32 11.79 16.12
C LYS A 453 21.48 10.80 15.98
N GLY A 454 21.54 10.01 14.91
CA GLY A 454 22.60 9.03 14.70
C GLY A 454 22.55 7.84 15.65
N LEU A 455 21.36 7.45 16.13
CA LEU A 455 21.21 6.27 16.98
C LEU A 455 21.43 4.97 16.17
N PRO A 456 22.00 3.93 16.79
CA PRO A 456 22.29 2.69 16.08
C PRO A 456 21.02 1.91 15.69
N PRO A 457 21.07 1.07 14.65
CA PRO A 457 20.01 0.12 14.32
C PRO A 457 19.57 -0.72 15.54
N GLY A 458 18.26 -0.97 15.66
CA GLY A 458 17.70 -1.74 16.77
C GLY A 458 17.86 -1.11 18.17
N TYR A 459 18.17 0.19 18.27
CA TYR A 459 18.33 0.87 19.55
C TYR A 459 17.06 0.82 20.42
N PHE A 460 17.24 0.44 21.68
CA PHE A 460 16.30 0.69 22.77
C PHE A 460 16.97 1.57 23.83
N ASN A 461 16.19 2.47 24.43
CA ASN A 461 16.71 3.30 25.51
C ASN A 461 16.91 2.47 26.78
N PRO A 462 18.08 2.51 27.43
CA PRO A 462 18.35 1.75 28.65
C PRO A 462 17.33 1.99 29.79
N VAL A 463 16.75 3.18 29.88
CA VAL A 463 15.76 3.52 30.92
C VAL A 463 14.41 2.82 30.68
N SER A 464 14.12 2.43 29.45
CA SER A 464 12.85 1.79 29.07
C SER A 464 12.88 0.27 29.09
N VAL A 465 14.06 -0.35 29.04
CA VAL A 465 14.19 -1.82 28.95
C VAL A 465 14.17 -2.51 30.31
N GLU A 466 14.53 -1.80 31.38
CA GLU A 466 14.46 -2.30 32.76
C GLU A 466 14.22 -1.15 33.75
N HIS A 467 13.62 -1.46 34.91
CA HIS A 467 13.42 -0.47 35.98
C HIS A 467 14.69 -0.14 36.77
N GLY A 468 15.78 -0.89 36.54
CA GLY A 468 17.12 -0.63 37.08
C GLY A 468 17.26 -0.75 38.60
N GLN A 469 16.29 -1.36 39.29
CA GLN A 469 16.29 -1.52 40.76
C GLN A 469 17.15 -2.72 41.22
N ASP A 470 17.38 -3.68 40.33
CA ASP A 470 18.20 -4.86 40.56
C ASP A 470 19.01 -5.20 39.29
N ALA A 471 19.63 -6.38 39.26
CA ALA A 471 20.38 -6.90 38.12
C ALA A 471 19.71 -8.15 37.53
N TYR A 472 18.37 -8.19 37.49
CA TYR A 472 17.61 -9.38 37.12
C TYR A 472 17.99 -9.96 35.75
N TYR A 473 18.22 -9.10 34.75
CA TYR A 473 18.62 -9.50 33.40
C TYR A 473 20.14 -9.55 33.17
N GLY A 474 20.94 -9.48 34.23
CA GLY A 474 22.40 -9.54 34.19
C GLY A 474 23.09 -8.21 34.53
N PRO A 475 24.43 -8.17 34.50
CA PRO A 475 25.20 -6.98 34.82
C PRO A 475 24.90 -5.84 33.84
N LYS A 476 24.60 -4.65 34.38
CA LYS A 476 24.32 -3.44 33.61
C LYS A 476 25.48 -3.16 32.64
N ARG A 477 25.23 -3.22 31.33
CA ARG A 477 26.21 -2.77 30.33
C ARG A 477 26.42 -1.27 30.55
N LYS A 478 27.67 -0.83 30.73
CA LYS A 478 28.01 0.60 30.80
C LYS A 478 27.57 1.23 29.47
N SER A 479 26.63 2.16 29.55
CA SER A 479 26.06 2.93 28.43
C SER A 479 27.10 3.75 27.70
#